data_AF-A0AAU3TVY1-F1
#
_entry.id   AF-A0AAU3TVY1-F1
#
_cell.length_a   1.000
_cell.length_b   1.000
_cell.length_c   1.000
_cell.angle_alpha   90.00
_cell.angle_beta   90.00
_cell.angle_gamma   90.00
#
_symmetry.space_group_name_H-M   'P 1'
#
loop_
_entity.id
_entity.type
_entity.pdbx_description
1 polymer ?
#
loop_
_entity_poly.entity_id
_entity_poly.type
_entity_poly.pdbx_seq_one_letter_code
_entity_poly.pdbx_strand_id
1 'polypeptide(L)'
;MSAFAYSDKNGDKRVSETGTPFADLVRTALAARGATYRKFTERAIDPETGYQPSHTTVRKIALDEGVKISPALVRSIAAALGKPVREVQIAAAQQYVGLVAGDPFGASTPEATVVVAHVPGMKPEDMSKVQDLLKKWASGEDPEANQPDQ
;
A
#
# COMPACT_ATOMS: atom_id res chain seq x y z
N MET A 1 -2.99 -14.76 33.05
CA MET A 1 -2.05 -15.90 32.91
C MET A 1 -2.17 -16.46 31.50
N SER A 2 -1.01 -16.76 30.91
CA SER A 2 -0.77 -17.26 29.56
C SER A 2 -1.45 -18.58 29.18
N ALA A 3 -1.59 -18.79 27.87
CA ALA A 3 -1.08 -19.96 27.12
C ALA A 3 -1.13 -19.62 25.62
N PHE A 4 -0.05 -19.16 24.97
CA PHE A 4 1.03 -19.93 24.33
C PHE A 4 0.60 -21.12 23.43
N ALA A 5 0.78 -20.88 22.13
CA ALA A 5 1.27 -21.78 21.06
C ALA A 5 0.67 -23.19 20.91
N TYR A 6 0.06 -23.43 19.75
CA TYR A 6 -0.02 -24.77 19.16
C TYR A 6 0.97 -24.86 17.99
N SER A 7 1.92 -25.77 18.14
CA SER A 7 2.93 -26.14 17.14
C SER A 7 2.32 -27.12 16.15
N ASP A 8 2.33 -26.79 14.87
CA ASP A 8 1.98 -27.74 13.81
C ASP A 8 3.27 -28.39 13.30
N LYS A 9 3.45 -29.66 13.67
CA LYS A 9 4.47 -30.55 13.11
C LYS A 9 3.92 -31.20 11.85
N ASN A 10 3.81 -30.45 10.76
CA ASN A 10 3.82 -31.03 9.43
C ASN A 10 4.12 -29.95 8.40
N GLY A 11 5.08 -30.24 7.52
CA GLY A 11 5.60 -29.34 6.49
C GLY A 11 4.62 -29.08 5.36
N ASP A 12 3.44 -28.54 5.68
CA ASP A 12 2.52 -28.01 4.70
C ASP A 12 2.71 -26.49 4.60
N LYS A 13 3.36 -26.05 3.52
CA LYS A 13 3.46 -24.62 3.21
C LYS A 13 2.06 -24.13 2.91
N ARG A 14 1.38 -23.55 3.89
CA ARG A 14 0.15 -22.79 3.68
C ARG A 14 0.45 -21.65 2.70
N VAL A 15 0.14 -21.86 1.43
CA VAL A 15 -0.09 -20.78 0.49
C VAL A 15 -1.40 -20.15 0.98
N SER A 16 -1.34 -18.98 1.62
CA SER A 16 -2.57 -18.24 1.90
C SER A 16 -3.19 -17.87 0.55
N GLU A 17 -4.44 -18.28 0.33
CA GLU A 17 -5.24 -17.90 -0.85
C GLU A 17 -5.54 -16.38 -0.91
N THR A 18 -5.04 -15.62 0.06
CA THR A 18 -5.12 -14.17 0.19
C THR A 18 -3.74 -13.55 0.00
N GLY A 19 -3.34 -13.34 -1.25
CA GLY A 19 -2.21 -12.49 -1.57
C GLY A 19 -2.59 -11.01 -1.45
N THR A 20 -1.71 -10.18 -0.88
CA THR A 20 -1.93 -8.73 -0.88
C THR A 20 -1.54 -8.10 -2.24
N PRO A 21 -2.21 -7.00 -2.65
CA PRO A 21 -1.96 -6.38 -3.96
C PRO A 21 -0.50 -5.95 -4.20
N PHE A 22 0.22 -5.52 -3.17
CA PHE A 22 1.64 -5.15 -3.31
C PHE A 22 2.55 -6.37 -3.43
N ALA A 23 2.28 -7.46 -2.71
CA ALA A 23 2.97 -8.73 -2.91
C ALA A 23 2.70 -9.30 -4.32
N ASP A 24 1.48 -9.17 -4.83
CA ASP A 24 1.11 -9.63 -6.18
C ASP A 24 1.84 -8.88 -7.30
N LEU A 25 2.03 -7.57 -7.16
CA LEU A 25 2.84 -6.79 -8.10
C LEU A 25 4.26 -7.36 -8.22
N VAL A 26 4.89 -7.67 -7.08
CA VAL A 26 6.25 -8.21 -7.04
C VAL A 26 6.28 -9.66 -7.56
N ARG A 27 5.32 -10.50 -7.18
CA ARG A 27 5.21 -11.89 -7.69
C ARG A 27 5.02 -11.94 -9.19
N THR A 28 4.13 -11.10 -9.74
CA THR A 28 3.86 -11.04 -11.18
C THR A 28 5.12 -10.67 -11.95
N ALA A 29 5.89 -9.70 -11.47
CA ALA A 29 7.14 -9.32 -12.10
C ALA A 29 8.21 -10.43 -12.03
N LEU A 30 8.19 -11.26 -10.99
CA LEU A 30 9.11 -12.38 -10.80
C LEU A 30 8.67 -13.66 -11.54
N ALA A 31 7.43 -13.74 -12.02
CA ALA A 31 6.95 -14.85 -12.84
C ALA A 31 7.54 -14.84 -14.28
N ALA A 32 8.11 -13.71 -14.71
CA ALA A 32 8.77 -13.60 -16.00
C ALA A 32 9.97 -14.55 -16.13
N ARG A 33 10.14 -15.15 -17.32
CA ARG A 33 11.20 -16.14 -17.57
C ARG A 33 12.59 -15.55 -17.29
N GLY A 34 13.35 -16.19 -16.39
CA GLY A 34 14.71 -15.77 -16.05
C GLY A 34 14.79 -14.59 -15.07
N ALA A 35 13.66 -14.14 -14.50
CA ALA A 35 13.63 -13.22 -13.39
C ALA A 35 14.11 -13.92 -12.11
N THR A 36 14.90 -13.20 -11.32
CA THR A 36 15.32 -13.61 -9.98
C THR A 36 15.19 -12.42 -9.05
N TYR A 37 15.10 -12.66 -7.74
CA TYR A 37 15.11 -11.57 -6.75
C TYR A 37 16.30 -10.64 -6.93
N ARG A 38 17.48 -11.19 -7.26
CA ARG A 38 18.70 -10.43 -7.51
C ARG A 38 18.57 -9.51 -8.74
N LYS A 39 18.12 -10.05 -9.88
CA LYS A 39 17.88 -9.25 -11.10
C LYS A 39 16.76 -8.22 -10.93
N PHE A 40 15.78 -8.52 -10.09
CA PHE A 40 14.76 -7.57 -9.74
C PHE A 40 15.35 -6.42 -8.92
N THR A 41 16.15 -6.73 -7.89
CA THR A 41 16.80 -5.69 -7.07
C THR A 41 17.76 -4.82 -7.86
N GLU A 42 18.44 -5.34 -8.87
CA GLU A 42 19.32 -4.55 -9.76
C GLU A 42 18.57 -3.40 -10.48
N ARG A 43 17.26 -3.56 -10.69
CA ARG A 43 16.39 -2.53 -11.28
C ARG A 43 15.59 -1.74 -10.24
N ALA A 44 15.55 -2.23 -9.00
CA ALA A 44 14.80 -1.61 -7.92
C ALA A 44 15.64 -0.53 -7.23
N ILE A 45 15.87 0.57 -7.93
CA ILE A 45 16.65 1.69 -7.41
C ILE A 45 15.70 2.89 -7.32
N ASP A 46 15.59 3.47 -6.13
CA ASP A 46 14.86 4.71 -5.93
C ASP A 46 15.55 5.85 -6.70
N PRO A 47 14.91 6.46 -7.71
CA PRO A 47 15.52 7.50 -8.52
C PRO A 47 15.84 8.78 -7.72
N GLU A 48 15.19 9.00 -6.57
CA GLU A 48 15.43 10.19 -5.76
C GLU A 48 16.61 10.03 -4.80
N THR A 49 16.78 8.85 -4.20
CA THR A 49 17.74 8.65 -3.09
C THR A 49 18.84 7.65 -3.41
N GLY A 50 18.73 6.91 -4.51
CA GLY A 50 19.62 5.78 -4.83
C GLY A 50 19.38 4.55 -3.94
N TYR A 51 18.37 4.57 -3.07
CA TYR A 51 18.04 3.44 -2.21
C TYR A 51 17.72 2.19 -3.04
N GLN A 52 18.35 1.07 -2.69
CA GLN A 52 18.13 -0.23 -3.29
C GLN A 52 17.73 -1.23 -2.19
N PRO A 53 16.58 -1.91 -2.30
CA PRO A 53 16.19 -2.93 -1.33
C PRO A 53 17.07 -4.18 -1.50
N SER A 54 17.30 -4.86 -0.38
CA SER A 54 18.00 -6.15 -0.42
C SER A 54 17.14 -7.22 -1.11
N HIS A 55 17.77 -8.24 -1.70
CA HIS A 55 17.06 -9.37 -2.30
C HIS A 55 16.19 -10.12 -1.27
N THR A 56 16.61 -10.14 0.00
CA THR A 56 15.84 -10.67 1.12
C THR A 56 14.58 -9.85 1.37
N THR A 57 14.67 -8.52 1.32
CA THR A 57 13.51 -7.62 1.46
C THR A 57 12.49 -7.87 0.35
N VAL A 58 12.93 -7.98 -0.91
CA VAL A 58 12.04 -8.28 -2.04
C VAL A 58 11.42 -9.66 -1.90
N ARG A 59 12.17 -10.67 -1.45
CA ARG A 59 11.65 -12.01 -1.16
C ARG A 59 10.57 -11.97 -0.08
N LYS A 60 10.78 -11.22 1.01
CA LYS A 60 9.77 -11.05 2.07
C LYS A 60 8.49 -10.43 1.52
N ILE A 61 8.60 -9.37 0.73
CA ILE A 61 7.43 -8.74 0.08
C ILE A 61 6.69 -9.74 -0.79
N ALA A 62 7.40 -10.50 -1.64
CA ALA A 62 6.79 -11.49 -2.53
C ALA A 62 6.11 -12.65 -1.77
N LEU A 63 6.57 -12.96 -0.56
CA LEU A 63 5.99 -13.95 0.33
C LEU A 63 4.94 -13.38 1.29
N ASP A 64 4.59 -12.09 1.14
CA ASP A 64 3.67 -11.37 2.02
C ASP A 64 4.12 -11.35 3.50
N GLU A 65 5.43 -11.44 3.73
CA GLU A 65 6.03 -11.31 5.06
C GLU A 65 6.20 -9.83 5.45
N GLY A 66 6.09 -9.54 6.74
CA GLY A 66 6.21 -8.18 7.27
C GLY A 66 7.56 -7.51 6.94
N VAL A 67 7.48 -6.34 6.31
CA VAL A 67 8.62 -5.46 6.02
C VAL A 67 8.29 -4.02 6.40
N LYS A 68 9.30 -3.26 6.82
CA LYS A 68 9.14 -1.82 7.01
C LYS A 68 8.98 -1.13 5.66
N ILE A 69 7.76 -0.64 5.38
CA ILE A 69 7.51 0.18 4.19
C ILE A 69 8.05 1.59 4.41
N SER A 70 8.73 2.11 3.39
CA SER A 70 9.22 3.49 3.34
C SER A 70 8.95 4.08 1.96
N PRO A 71 8.90 5.41 1.80
CA PRO A 71 8.75 6.05 0.49
C PRO A 71 9.82 5.58 -0.51
N ALA A 72 11.08 5.48 -0.05
CA ALA A 72 12.19 5.01 -0.87
C ALA A 72 12.01 3.55 -1.34
N LEU A 73 11.52 2.67 -0.46
CA LEU A 73 11.20 1.29 -0.84
C LEU A 73 10.11 1.28 -1.92
N VAL A 74 9.01 2.01 -1.73
CA VAL A 74 7.91 2.02 -2.70
C VAL A 74 8.35 2.57 -4.07
N ARG A 75 9.11 3.66 -4.09
CA ARG A 75 9.66 4.22 -5.34
C ARG A 75 10.62 3.26 -6.03
N SER A 76 11.49 2.59 -5.27
CA SER A 76 12.40 1.58 -5.82
C SER A 76 11.64 0.41 -6.47
N ILE A 77 10.55 -0.07 -5.86
CA ILE A 77 9.71 -1.12 -6.43
C ILE A 77 8.98 -0.60 -7.68
N ALA A 78 8.45 0.63 -7.65
CA ALA A 78 7.82 1.24 -8.82
C ALA A 78 8.79 1.36 -10.01
N ALA A 79 10.04 1.75 -9.76
CA ALA A 79 11.09 1.82 -10.76
C ALA A 79 11.39 0.43 -11.38
N ALA A 80 11.54 -0.61 -10.56
CA ALA A 80 11.76 -1.98 -11.05
C ALA A 80 10.60 -2.52 -11.90
N LEU A 81 9.37 -2.11 -11.55
CA LEU A 81 8.15 -2.51 -12.25
C LEU A 81 7.88 -1.68 -13.50
N GLY A 82 8.55 -0.53 -13.67
CA GLY A 82 8.22 0.44 -14.71
C GLY A 82 6.80 1.02 -14.55
N LYS A 83 6.32 1.15 -13.31
CA LYS A 83 4.96 1.59 -12.98
C LYS A 83 4.95 2.97 -12.30
N PRO A 84 3.86 3.74 -12.41
CA PRO A 84 3.70 4.98 -11.65
C PRO A 84 3.80 4.73 -10.14
N VAL A 85 4.56 5.57 -9.43
CA VAL A 85 4.75 5.48 -7.97
C VAL A 85 3.41 5.44 -7.23
N ARG A 86 2.42 6.22 -7.69
CA ARG A 86 1.08 6.28 -7.11
C ARG A 86 0.35 4.93 -7.12
N GLU A 87 0.48 4.15 -8.20
CA GLU A 87 -0.14 2.81 -8.30
C GLU A 87 0.44 1.86 -7.25
N VAL A 88 1.76 1.86 -7.11
CA VAL A 88 2.47 1.00 -6.15
C VAL A 88 2.24 1.46 -4.71
N GLN A 89 2.12 2.77 -4.46
CA GLN A 89 1.75 3.32 -3.15
C GLN A 89 0.37 2.86 -2.70
N ILE A 90 -0.62 2.88 -3.59
CA ILE A 90 -1.98 2.39 -3.28
C ILE A 90 -1.95 0.91 -2.89
N ALA A 91 -1.23 0.09 -3.67
CA ALA A 91 -1.07 -1.33 -3.37
C ALA A 91 -0.35 -1.56 -2.02
N ALA A 92 0.70 -0.78 -1.73
CA ALA A 92 1.45 -0.89 -0.48
C ALA A 92 0.61 -0.44 0.73
N ALA A 93 -0.23 0.58 0.56
CA ALA A 93 -1.18 1.05 1.58
C ALA A 93 -2.21 -0.04 1.93
N GLN A 94 -2.73 -0.75 0.92
CA GLN A 94 -3.64 -1.89 1.12
C GLN A 94 -3.00 -3.01 1.94
N GLN A 95 -1.73 -3.35 1.69
CA GLN A 95 -1.02 -4.42 2.40
C GLN A 95 -0.74 -4.10 3.88
N TYR A 96 -0.47 -2.84 4.24
CA TYR A 96 0.01 -2.53 5.60
C TYR A 96 -0.96 -1.75 6.48
N VAL A 97 -1.90 -1.00 5.89
CA VAL A 97 -2.94 -0.29 6.65
C VAL A 97 -4.20 -1.17 6.78
N GLY A 98 -4.35 -2.21 5.94
CA GLY A 98 -5.59 -2.98 5.84
C GLY A 98 -6.76 -2.15 5.29
N LEU A 99 -6.46 -0.99 4.70
CA LEU A 99 -7.41 -0.03 4.14
C LEU A 99 -7.14 0.14 2.64
N VAL A 100 -8.20 0.14 1.84
CA VAL A 100 -8.23 0.56 0.44
C VAL A 100 -8.04 2.08 0.39
N ALA A 101 -7.00 2.54 -0.31
CA ALA A 101 -6.77 3.95 -0.55
C ALA A 101 -7.21 4.31 -1.97
N GLY A 102 -8.08 5.32 -2.11
CA GLY A 102 -8.57 5.77 -3.41
C GLY A 102 -9.19 7.15 -3.34
N ASP A 103 -9.76 7.60 -4.45
CA ASP A 103 -10.62 8.80 -4.49
C ASP A 103 -12.08 8.36 -4.73
N PRO A 104 -12.75 7.79 -3.71
CA PRO A 104 -14.08 7.22 -3.88
C PRO A 104 -15.15 8.26 -4.24
N PHE A 105 -14.85 9.55 -4.11
CA PHE A 105 -15.78 10.65 -4.36
C PHE A 105 -15.41 11.50 -5.59
N GLY A 106 -14.30 11.20 -6.27
CA GLY A 106 -13.81 11.99 -7.40
C GLY A 106 -13.48 13.43 -7.01
N ALA A 107 -12.96 13.65 -5.81
CA ALA A 107 -12.72 14.97 -5.24
C ALA A 107 -11.37 15.59 -5.63
N SER A 108 -10.50 14.85 -6.34
CA SER A 108 -9.22 15.36 -6.82
C SER A 108 -9.39 16.40 -7.95
N THR A 109 -8.65 17.51 -7.87
CA THR A 109 -8.51 18.54 -8.92
C THR A 109 -7.08 18.53 -9.51
N PRO A 110 -6.79 19.29 -10.59
CA PRO A 110 -5.42 19.44 -11.09
C PRO A 110 -4.45 20.06 -10.07
N GLU A 111 -4.95 20.90 -9.15
CA GLU A 111 -4.18 21.62 -8.14
C GLU A 111 -4.08 20.88 -6.80
N ALA A 112 -5.02 19.98 -6.49
CA ALA A 112 -5.10 19.27 -5.23
C ALA A 112 -5.55 17.81 -5.40
N THR A 113 -4.82 16.87 -4.82
CA THR A 113 -5.19 15.44 -4.82
C THR A 113 -5.78 15.05 -3.47
N VAL A 114 -6.95 14.39 -3.50
CA VAL A 114 -7.60 13.82 -2.31
C VAL A 114 -7.50 12.30 -2.35
N VAL A 115 -7.09 11.70 -1.24
CA VAL A 115 -7.04 10.23 -1.08
C VAL A 115 -7.67 9.86 0.25
N VAL A 116 -8.66 8.97 0.20
CA VAL A 116 -9.33 8.40 1.36
C VAL A 116 -8.88 6.96 1.53
N ALA A 117 -8.34 6.63 2.70
CA ALA A 117 -8.09 5.26 3.12
C ALA A 117 -9.31 4.73 3.89
N HIS A 118 -9.92 3.64 3.43
CA HIS A 118 -11.13 3.05 4.02
C HIS A 118 -11.07 1.52 4.02
N VAL A 119 -11.92 0.87 4.82
CA VAL A 119 -11.92 -0.60 4.93
C VAL A 119 -12.35 -1.23 3.58
N PRO A 120 -11.76 -2.37 3.16
CA PRO A 120 -12.22 -3.10 1.98
C PRO A 120 -13.72 -3.40 2.03
N GLY A 121 -14.42 -3.21 0.90
CA GLY A 121 -15.86 -3.45 0.78
C GLY A 121 -16.75 -2.27 1.17
N MET A 122 -16.20 -1.21 1.79
CA MET A 122 -16.95 0.05 1.97
C MET A 122 -17.13 0.77 0.64
N LYS A 123 -18.36 1.22 0.40
CA LYS A 123 -18.72 2.07 -0.74
C LYS A 123 -18.76 3.55 -0.31
N PRO A 124 -18.75 4.49 -1.27
CA PRO A 124 -18.91 5.92 -0.97
C PRO A 124 -20.13 6.21 -0.09
N GLU A 125 -21.22 5.49 -0.32
CA GLU A 125 -22.47 5.61 0.46
C GLU A 125 -22.31 5.26 1.95
N ASP A 126 -21.36 4.38 2.29
CA ASP A 126 -21.07 3.96 3.67
C ASP A 126 -20.19 4.99 4.42
N MET A 127 -19.72 6.02 3.71
CA MET A 127 -18.73 7.00 4.17
C MET A 127 -19.30 8.43 4.18
N SER A 128 -20.58 8.58 4.53
CA SER A 128 -21.31 9.86 4.50
C SER A 128 -20.59 11.01 5.23
N LYS A 129 -20.01 10.74 6.41
CA LYS A 129 -19.24 11.75 7.16
C LYS A 129 -17.98 12.22 6.44
N VAL A 130 -17.30 11.33 5.72
CA VAL A 130 -16.11 11.69 4.92
C VAL A 130 -16.55 12.53 3.72
N GLN A 131 -17.65 12.14 3.07
CA GLN A 131 -18.22 12.92 1.98
C GLN A 131 -18.59 14.34 2.41
N ASP A 132 -19.21 14.49 3.58
CA ASP A 132 -19.57 15.81 4.12
C ASP A 132 -18.35 16.65 4.48
N LEU A 133 -17.31 16.03 5.07
CA LEU A 133 -16.03 16.70 5.35
C LEU A 133 -15.38 17.23 4.06
N LEU A 134 -15.33 16.39 3.03
CA LEU A 134 -14.73 16.76 1.74
C LEU A 134 -15.52 17.86 1.03
N LYS A 135 -16.86 17.83 1.11
CA LYS A 135 -17.71 18.91 0.57
C LYS A 135 -17.44 20.24 1.26
N LYS A 136 -17.33 20.25 2.60
CA LYS A 136 -17.02 21.47 3.37
C LYS A 136 -15.66 22.06 2.99
N TRP A 137 -14.66 21.20 2.86
CA TRP A 137 -13.35 21.59 2.37
C TRP A 137 -13.39 22.16 0.95
N ALA A 138 -14.12 21.51 0.03
CA ALA A 138 -14.26 21.99 -1.35
C ALA A 138 -15.01 23.32 -1.46
N SER A 139 -15.92 23.64 -0.53
CA SER A 139 -16.59 24.94 -0.46
C SER A 139 -15.75 26.05 0.18
N GLY A 140 -14.53 25.76 0.66
CA GLY A 140 -13.67 26.73 1.32
C GLY A 140 -14.08 27.05 2.77
N GLU A 141 -14.91 26.21 3.39
CA GLU A 141 -15.23 26.29 4.81
C GLU A 141 -14.09 25.65 5.61
N ASP A 142 -13.37 26.46 6.38
CA ASP A 142 -12.31 25.97 7.26
C ASP A 142 -12.91 25.07 8.35
N PRO A 143 -12.49 23.79 8.49
CA PRO A 143 -13.04 22.88 9.49
C PRO A 143 -12.70 23.29 10.93
N GLU A 144 -11.75 24.22 11.13
CA GLU A 144 -11.32 24.71 12.44
C GLU A 144 -12.11 25.94 12.93
N ALA A 145 -12.94 26.58 12.10
CA ALA A 145 -13.70 27.77 12.48
C ALA A 145 -14.85 27.52 13.48
N ASN A 146 -14.96 26.31 14.03
CA ASN A 146 -16.04 25.89 14.92
C ASN A 146 -15.55 25.13 16.17
N GLN A 147 -14.35 25.45 16.67
CA GLN A 147 -14.03 25.18 18.07
C GLN A 147 -14.55 26.36 18.90
N PRO A 148 -15.56 26.18 19.78
CA PRO A 148 -15.87 27.20 20.76
C PRO A 148 -14.67 27.32 21.71
N ASP A 149 -14.22 28.55 21.93
CA ASP A 149 -13.21 28.89 22.93
C ASP A 149 -13.52 28.13 24.24
N GLN A 150 -12.57 27.29 24.67
CA GLN A 150 -12.54 26.73 26.04
C GLN A 150 -11.56 27.53 26.89
#